data_AF-B6BLE6-F1
#
_entry.id   AF-B6BLE6-F1
#
_cell.length_a   1.000
_cell.length_b   1.000
_cell.length_c   1.000
_cell.angle_alpha   90.00
_cell.angle_beta   90.00
_cell.angle_gamma   90.00
#
_symmetry.space_group_name_H-M   'P 1'
#
loop_
_entity.id
_entity.type
_entity.pdbx_description
1 polymer ?
#
loop_
_entity_poly.entity_id
_entity_poly.type
_entity_poly.pdbx_seq_one_letter_code
_entity_poly.pdbx_strand_id
1 'polypeptide(L)'
;MKTLIKATAVTLALSFTTLYAGSGHSHDGEHGHSHAQAKVSQSVVKKQANQGLTRLIQSGKVEKSWSNIPIKDMNKKQFHHNMEWVVSYENKKITNKTEQTLYIFVSLTGEITGANYTGK
;
A
#
# COMPACT_ATOMS: atom_id res chain seq x y z
N MET A 1 0.49 15.55 51.14
CA MET A 1 1.11 14.21 51.26
C MET A 1 1.32 13.68 49.85
N LYS A 2 2.54 13.26 49.53
CA LYS A 2 2.97 12.83 48.20
C LYS A 2 2.55 11.37 47.99
N THR A 3 1.85 11.05 46.90
CA THR A 3 1.63 9.66 46.48
C THR A 3 2.08 9.44 45.03
N LEU A 4 3.34 9.03 44.98
CA LEU A 4 4.09 8.20 44.03
C LEU A 4 3.38 7.67 42.76
N ILE A 5 4.02 8.01 41.65
CA ILE A 5 3.89 7.48 40.29
C ILE A 5 4.25 5.99 40.24
N LYS A 6 3.48 5.19 39.48
CA LYS A 6 3.97 3.96 38.85
C LYS A 6 3.61 4.00 37.37
N ALA A 7 4.49 4.63 36.59
CA ALA A 7 4.43 4.57 35.13
C ALA A 7 5.10 3.27 34.69
N THR A 8 4.32 2.30 34.23
CA THR A 8 4.84 1.09 33.61
C THR A 8 5.12 1.38 32.15
N ALA A 9 6.40 1.59 31.81
CA ALA A 9 6.84 1.70 30.43
C ALA A 9 6.84 0.30 29.79
N VAL A 10 5.91 0.06 28.87
CA VAL A 10 5.91 -1.14 28.01
C VAL A 10 6.75 -0.82 26.78
N THR A 11 7.99 -1.30 26.77
CA THR A 11 8.87 -1.20 25.59
C THR A 11 8.46 -2.27 24.58
N LEU A 12 7.73 -1.88 23.54
CA LEU A 12 7.37 -2.77 22.43
C LEU A 12 8.51 -2.79 21.41
N ALA A 13 9.37 -3.81 21.49
CA ALA A 13 10.37 -4.08 20.46
C ALA A 13 9.68 -4.72 19.25
N LEU A 14 9.47 -3.94 18.18
CA LEU A 14 9.00 -4.43 16.89
C LEU A 14 10.19 -4.79 16.01
N SER A 15 10.61 -6.06 16.05
CA SER A 15 11.53 -6.63 15.06
C SER A 15 10.75 -7.03 13.82
N PHE A 16 10.78 -6.21 12.77
CA PHE A 16 10.29 -6.60 11.44
C PHE A 16 11.45 -7.22 10.64
N THR A 17 11.56 -8.54 10.66
CA THR A 17 12.35 -9.27 9.65
C THR A 17 11.41 -10.17 8.86
N THR A 18 11.16 -9.78 7.61
CA THR A 18 11.25 -10.64 6.41
C THR A 18 10.92 -9.76 5.21
N LEU A 19 11.97 -9.35 4.50
CA LEU A 19 11.87 -8.87 3.13
C LEU A 19 11.36 -10.03 2.28
N TYR A 20 10.11 -9.95 1.82
CA TYR A 20 9.57 -10.88 0.85
C TYR A 20 10.05 -10.43 -0.54
N ALA A 21 11.23 -10.88 -0.95
CA ALA A 21 11.67 -10.77 -2.33
C ALA A 21 10.78 -11.66 -3.20
N GLY A 22 9.88 -11.06 -3.97
CA GLY A 22 9.10 -11.79 -4.96
C GLY A 22 10.03 -12.30 -6.05
N SER A 23 10.24 -13.62 -6.12
CA SER A 23 10.93 -14.26 -7.24
C SER A 23 10.10 -14.10 -8.52
N GLY A 24 10.52 -13.21 -9.40
CA GLY A 24 10.11 -13.15 -10.80
C GLY A 24 11.33 -13.42 -11.67
N HIS A 25 11.65 -14.68 -11.91
CA HIS A 25 12.58 -15.07 -12.97
C HIS A 25 11.82 -15.09 -14.30
N SER A 26 12.20 -14.20 -15.20
CA SER A 26 12.05 -14.37 -16.64
C SER A 26 13.37 -13.93 -17.25
N HIS A 27 14.13 -14.90 -17.73
CA HIS A 27 15.33 -14.70 -18.51
C HIS A 27 14.91 -14.39 -19.93
N ASP A 28 15.26 -13.20 -20.42
CA ASP A 28 15.44 -12.93 -21.85
C ASP A 28 16.40 -11.73 -22.00
N GLY A 29 17.53 -11.97 -22.67
CA GLY A 29 18.21 -10.99 -23.54
C GLY A 29 18.94 -9.79 -22.93
N GLU A 30 20.27 -9.80 -23.10
CA GLU A 30 21.08 -8.68 -23.59
C GLU A 30 21.20 -7.33 -22.85
N HIS A 31 22.40 -7.10 -22.29
CA HIS A 31 23.27 -5.93 -22.48
C HIS A 31 22.70 -4.52 -22.25
N GLY A 32 23.02 -3.96 -21.08
CA GLY A 32 22.99 -2.51 -20.81
C GLY A 32 22.80 -2.20 -19.33
N HIS A 33 23.87 -1.91 -18.59
CA HIS A 33 23.78 -1.49 -17.18
C HIS A 33 23.25 -0.05 -17.08
N SER A 34 21.93 0.08 -17.11
CA SER A 34 21.24 1.30 -16.67
C SER A 34 20.73 1.04 -15.25
N HIS A 35 21.18 1.83 -14.27
CA HIS A 35 20.74 1.70 -12.87
C HIS A 35 19.27 2.12 -12.64
N ALA A 36 18.52 2.43 -13.70
CA ALA A 36 17.10 2.70 -13.62
C ALA A 36 16.33 1.38 -13.52
N GLN A 37 15.72 1.10 -12.36
CA GLN A 37 14.80 -0.03 -12.20
C GLN A 37 13.68 0.03 -13.26
N ALA A 38 13.39 -1.10 -13.88
CA ALA A 38 12.34 -1.22 -14.88
C ALA A 38 10.96 -0.91 -14.27
N LYS A 39 10.17 -0.09 -14.97
CA LYS A 39 8.81 0.25 -14.56
C LYS A 39 7.89 -0.96 -14.78
N VAL A 40 7.03 -1.26 -13.80
CA VAL A 40 6.10 -2.39 -13.90
C VAL A 40 4.88 -2.08 -14.76
N SER A 41 4.25 -3.13 -15.31
CA SER A 41 3.02 -3.00 -16.09
C SER A 41 1.81 -2.65 -15.22
N GLN A 42 0.75 -2.13 -15.83
CA GLN A 42 -0.53 -1.89 -15.14
C GLN A 42 -1.11 -3.13 -14.46
N SER A 43 -0.91 -4.32 -15.03
CA SER A 43 -1.41 -5.57 -14.45
C SER A 43 -0.72 -5.88 -13.11
N VAL A 44 0.58 -5.61 -13.00
CA VAL A 44 1.34 -5.76 -11.76
C VAL A 44 0.86 -4.75 -10.71
N VAL A 45 0.61 -3.50 -11.11
CA VAL A 45 0.06 -2.47 -10.21
C VAL A 45 -1.30 -2.89 -9.66
N LYS A 46 -2.22 -3.38 -10.51
CA LYS A 46 -3.52 -3.89 -10.08
C LYS A 46 -3.39 -5.03 -9.08
N LYS A 47 -2.49 -5.98 -9.35
CA LYS A 47 -2.20 -7.10 -8.43
C LYS A 47 -1.71 -6.59 -7.07
N GLN A 48 -0.75 -5.68 -7.08
CA GLN A 48 -0.18 -5.11 -5.85
C GLN A 48 -1.22 -4.31 -5.06
N ALA A 49 -2.05 -3.51 -5.72
CA ALA A 49 -3.11 -2.76 -5.06
C ALA A 49 -4.14 -3.70 -4.41
N ASN A 50 -4.58 -4.77 -5.10
CA ASN A 50 -5.49 -5.77 -4.52
C ASN A 50 -4.86 -6.52 -3.33
N GLN A 51 -3.56 -6.82 -3.40
CA GLN A 51 -2.82 -7.41 -2.28
C GLN A 51 -2.72 -6.43 -1.10
N GLY A 52 -2.50 -5.15 -1.36
CA GLY A 52 -2.54 -4.08 -0.35
C GLY A 52 -3.88 -4.00 0.35
N LEU A 53 -4.98 -3.99 -0.41
CA LEU A 53 -6.34 -3.97 0.12
C LEU A 53 -6.59 -5.18 1.03
N THR A 54 -6.19 -6.37 0.57
CA THR A 54 -6.31 -7.62 1.33
C THR A 54 -5.54 -7.53 2.66
N ARG A 55 -4.30 -7.01 2.65
CA ARG A 55 -3.50 -6.83 3.89
C ARG A 55 -4.13 -5.84 4.85
N LEU A 56 -4.72 -4.74 4.35
CA LEU A 56 -5.42 -3.77 5.19
C LEU A 56 -6.65 -4.41 5.88
N ILE A 57 -7.40 -5.24 5.15
CA ILE A 57 -8.54 -5.99 5.70
C ILE A 57 -8.07 -6.99 6.75
N GLN A 58 -7.05 -7.80 6.43
CA GLN A 58 -6.52 -8.83 7.33
C GLN A 58 -5.92 -8.25 8.61
N SER A 59 -5.32 -7.06 8.55
CA SER A 59 -4.78 -6.35 9.70
C SER A 59 -5.84 -5.55 10.48
N GLY A 60 -7.10 -5.53 10.03
CA GLY A 60 -8.18 -4.78 10.68
C GLY A 60 -8.09 -3.26 10.52
N LYS A 61 -7.20 -2.75 9.67
CA LYS A 61 -7.07 -1.31 9.39
C LYS A 61 -8.23 -0.75 8.57
N VAL A 62 -8.87 -1.62 7.78
CA VAL A 62 -10.11 -1.31 7.06
C VAL A 62 -11.11 -2.46 7.29
N GLU A 63 -12.39 -2.13 7.27
CA GLU A 63 -13.45 -3.12 7.54
C GLU A 63 -13.58 -4.21 6.46
N LYS A 64 -14.13 -5.36 6.83
CA LYS A 64 -14.30 -6.50 5.92
C LYS A 64 -15.18 -6.21 4.70
N SER A 65 -16.03 -5.17 4.76
CA SER A 65 -16.90 -4.79 3.65
C SER A 65 -16.11 -4.33 2.41
N TRP A 66 -14.83 -3.98 2.58
CA TRP A 66 -13.89 -3.69 1.49
C TRP A 66 -13.48 -4.93 0.69
N SER A 67 -13.80 -6.13 1.16
CA SER A 67 -13.51 -7.37 0.43
C SER A 67 -14.22 -7.37 -0.92
N ASN A 68 -13.49 -7.76 -1.97
CA ASN A 68 -14.00 -7.88 -3.35
C ASN A 68 -14.54 -6.57 -3.96
N ILE A 69 -14.23 -5.40 -3.39
CA ILE A 69 -14.52 -4.12 -4.05
C ILE A 69 -13.61 -4.01 -5.28
N PRO A 70 -14.16 -3.82 -6.50
CA PRO A 70 -13.35 -3.66 -7.70
C PRO A 70 -12.61 -2.32 -7.66
N ILE A 71 -11.49 -2.27 -8.40
CA ILE A 71 -10.79 -1.01 -8.66
C ILE A 71 -11.75 -0.07 -9.41
N LYS A 72 -11.94 1.13 -8.88
CA LYS A 72 -12.73 2.21 -9.48
C LYS A 72 -11.93 2.96 -10.54
N ASP A 73 -10.72 3.39 -10.18
CA ASP A 73 -9.83 4.15 -11.06
C ASP A 73 -8.36 3.86 -10.75
N MET A 74 -7.49 4.09 -11.75
CA MET A 74 -6.05 3.92 -11.63
C MET A 74 -5.32 4.89 -12.57
N ASN A 75 -4.57 5.83 -11.99
CA ASN A 75 -3.81 6.83 -12.73
C ASN A 75 -2.43 7.07 -12.10
N LYS A 76 -1.50 7.65 -12.85
CA LYS A 76 -0.23 8.13 -12.30
C LYS A 76 -0.42 9.54 -11.75
N LYS A 77 0.22 9.85 -10.63
CA LYS A 77 0.26 11.17 -10.02
C LYS A 77 1.65 11.46 -9.47
N GLN A 78 2.07 12.71 -9.59
CA GLN A 78 3.33 13.17 -9.01
C GLN A 78 3.08 13.71 -7.59
N PHE A 79 3.85 13.20 -6.64
CA PHE A 79 3.91 13.61 -5.25
C PHE A 79 5.33 14.11 -4.97
N HIS A 80 5.49 15.42 -4.82
CA HIS A 80 6.80 16.08 -4.75
C HIS A 80 7.71 15.66 -5.93
N HIS A 81 8.75 14.88 -5.66
CA HIS A 81 9.71 14.38 -6.64
C HIS A 81 9.44 12.93 -7.10
N ASN A 82 8.41 12.28 -6.55
CA ASN A 82 8.09 10.88 -6.83
C ASN A 82 6.83 10.78 -7.69
N MET A 83 6.90 10.00 -8.76
CA MET A 83 5.71 9.64 -9.52
C MET A 83 5.22 8.27 -9.08
N GLU A 84 3.93 8.16 -8.78
CA GLU A 84 3.31 6.94 -8.26
C GLU A 84 2.02 6.63 -9.01
N TRP A 85 1.65 5.36 -9.01
CA TRP A 85 0.30 4.93 -9.33
C TRP A 85 -0.61 5.15 -8.12
N VAL A 86 -1.76 5.76 -8.36
CA VAL A 86 -2.84 5.93 -7.39
C VAL A 86 -3.99 5.04 -7.85
N VAL A 87 -4.29 4.01 -7.06
CA VAL A 87 -5.39 3.07 -7.32
C VAL A 87 -6.52 3.35 -6.33
N SER A 88 -7.73 3.60 -6.82
CA SER A 88 -8.89 3.91 -5.98
C SER A 88 -9.91 2.79 -5.96
N TYR A 89 -10.58 2.65 -4.82
CA TYR A 89 -11.71 1.76 -4.57
C TYR A 89 -12.84 2.60 -3.95
N GLU A 90 -14.09 2.31 -4.30
CA GLU A 90 -15.25 3.00 -3.73
C GLU A 90 -16.20 2.01 -3.07
N ASN A 91 -16.53 2.26 -1.81
CA ASN A 91 -17.49 1.49 -1.04
C ASN A 91 -18.52 2.43 -0.41
N LYS A 92 -19.65 2.60 -1.09
CA LYS A 92 -20.77 3.46 -0.63
C LYS A 92 -21.49 2.93 0.62
N LYS A 93 -21.16 1.71 1.08
CA LYS A 93 -21.73 1.13 2.30
C LYS A 93 -21.06 1.68 3.57
N ILE A 94 -19.88 2.28 3.46
CA ILE A 94 -19.21 2.94 4.59
C ILE A 94 -20.05 4.13 5.04
N THR A 95 -20.38 4.19 6.33
CA THR A 95 -21.19 5.28 6.91
C THR A 95 -20.48 6.62 6.81
N ASN A 96 -19.18 6.65 7.13
CA ASN A 96 -18.38 7.85 7.00
C ASN A 96 -18.09 8.15 5.52
N LYS A 97 -18.71 9.19 4.98
CA LYS A 97 -18.52 9.63 3.58
C LYS A 97 -17.08 9.97 3.24
N THR A 98 -16.28 10.44 4.20
CA THR A 98 -14.86 10.76 3.95
C THR A 98 -13.98 9.52 3.82
N GLU A 99 -14.51 8.34 4.17
CA GLU A 99 -13.82 7.06 4.10
C GLU A 99 -14.38 6.15 3.02
N GLN A 100 -15.40 6.59 2.25
CA GLN A 100 -16.00 5.78 1.20
C GLN A 100 -15.06 5.51 0.02
N THR A 101 -13.97 6.27 -0.11
CA THR A 101 -12.95 6.04 -1.15
C THR A 101 -11.61 5.76 -0.50
N LEU A 102 -11.05 4.58 -0.78
CA LEU A 102 -9.72 4.19 -0.33
C LEU A 102 -8.77 4.24 -1.52
N TYR A 103 -7.60 4.83 -1.31
CA TYR A 103 -6.52 4.93 -2.27
C TYR A 103 -5.36 4.07 -1.80
N ILE A 104 -4.76 3.32 -2.73
CA ILE A 104 -3.52 2.57 -2.53
C ILE A 104 -2.48 3.13 -3.50
N PHE A 105 -1.33 3.48 -2.97
CA PHE A 105 -0.22 4.07 -3.70
C PHE A 105 0.80 2.98 -4.03
N VAL A 106 1.20 2.93 -5.30
CA VAL A 106 2.17 1.95 -5.81
C VAL A 106 3.25 2.69 -6.59
N SER A 107 4.52 2.47 -6.24
CA SER A 107 5.66 3.04 -6.97
C SER A 107 5.67 2.58 -8.43
N LEU A 108 6.45 3.25 -9.27
CA LEU A 108 6.64 2.80 -10.67
C LEU A 108 7.31 1.42 -10.77
N THR A 109 7.98 0.97 -9.71
CA THR A 109 8.64 -0.34 -9.62
C THR A 109 7.76 -1.40 -8.96
N GLY A 110 6.52 -1.05 -8.58
CA GLY A 110 5.52 -2.00 -8.11
C GLY A 110 5.48 -2.21 -6.60
N GLU A 111 6.11 -1.34 -5.81
CA GLU A 111 6.09 -1.39 -4.35
C GLU A 111 4.88 -0.61 -3.82
N ILE A 112 4.18 -1.15 -2.83
CA ILE A 112 3.12 -0.40 -2.15
C ILE A 112 3.77 0.62 -1.22
N THR A 113 3.51 1.91 -1.45
CA THR A 113 4.12 3.01 -0.69
C THR A 113 3.17 3.58 0.36
N GLY A 114 1.87 3.32 0.26
CA GLY A 114 0.91 3.73 1.28
C GLY A 114 -0.55 3.44 0.94
N ALA A 115 -1.44 3.86 1.83
CA ALA A 115 -2.88 3.91 1.59
C ALA A 115 -3.54 5.01 2.45
N ASN A 116 -4.55 5.70 1.91
CA ASN A 116 -5.33 6.70 2.65
C ASN A 116 -6.71 6.93 2.00
N TYR A 117 -7.54 7.79 2.60
CA TYR A 117 -8.88 8.10 2.11
C TYR A 117 -8.95 9.42 1.31
N THR A 118 -7.83 10.09 1.06
CA THR A 118 -7.79 11.45 0.47
C THR A 118 -7.18 11.48 -0.94
N GLY A 119 -6.40 10.47 -1.32
CA GLY A 119 -5.66 10.41 -2.59
C GLY A 119 -4.53 11.45 -2.68
N LYS A 120 -4.08 11.94 -1.53
CA LYS A 120 -3.05 12.99 -1.39
C LYS A 120 -1.87 12.50 -0.59
#